data_AF-A0A849DMV0-F1
#
_entry.id   AF-A0A849DMV0-F1
#
_cell.length_a   1.000
_cell.length_b   1.000
_cell.length_c   1.000
_cell.angle_alpha   90.00
_cell.angle_beta   90.00
_cell.angle_gamma   90.00
#
_symmetry.space_group_name_H-M   'P 1'
#
loop_
_entity.id
_entity.type
_entity.pdbx_description
1 polymer ?
#
loop_
_entity_poly.entity_id
_entity_poly.type
_entity_poly.pdbx_seq_one_letter_code
_entity_poly.pdbx_strand_id
1 'polypeptide(L)' 'MVQAEVRVELDAIKHNVATLRAGTAAEIMAVVKGDGYGHGMVPAARAALAGGASWLGACT' A
#
# COMPACT_ATOMS: atom_id res chain seq x y z
N MET A 1 -19.83 24.55 -8.42
CA MET A 1 -18.83 23.51 -8.76
C MET A 1 -18.88 22.47 -7.66
N VAL A 2 -19.12 21.21 -7.98
CA VAL A 2 -18.98 20.13 -6.99
C VAL A 2 -17.52 19.71 -6.98
N GLN A 3 -16.88 19.74 -5.81
CA GLN A 3 -15.60 19.11 -5.57
C GLN A 3 -15.86 17.68 -5.10
N ALA A 4 -15.28 16.69 -5.77
CA ALA A 4 -15.25 15.31 -5.31
C ALA A 4 -13.86 15.00 -4.76
N GLU A 5 -13.79 14.37 -3.59
CA GLU A 5 -12.54 13.95 -2.97
C GLU A 5 -12.57 12.45 -2.63
N VAL A 6 -11.38 11.86 -2.54
CA VAL A 6 -11.14 10.51 -2.03
C VAL A 6 -10.22 10.63 -0.82
N ARG A 7 -10.58 9.97 0.28
CA ARG A 7 -9.74 9.89 1.48
C ARG A 7 -9.15 8.50 1.58
N VAL A 8 -7.83 8.45 1.70
CA VAL A 8 -7.07 7.20 1.80
C VAL A 8 -6.43 7.12 3.17
N GLU A 9 -6.84 6.13 3.96
CA GLU A 9 -6.27 5.89 5.29
C GLU A 9 -4.98 5.07 5.18
N LEU A 10 -3.83 5.74 5.28
CA LEU A 10 -2.52 5.09 5.14
C LEU A 10 -2.22 4.11 6.29
N ASP A 11 -2.75 4.37 7.49
CA ASP A 11 -2.61 3.46 8.62
C ASP A 11 -3.35 2.14 8.37
N ALA A 12 -4.45 2.16 7.60
CA ALA A 12 -5.12 0.92 7.19
C ALA A 12 -4.24 0.09 6.25
N ILE A 13 -3.55 0.73 5.30
CA ILE A 13 -2.60 0.03 4.41
C ILE A 13 -1.46 -0.60 5.23
N LYS A 14 -0.86 0.17 6.14
CA LYS A 14 0.19 -0.31 7.05
C LYS A 14 -0.30 -1.50 7.89
N HIS A 15 -1.46 -1.36 8.52
CA HIS A 15 -2.05 -2.41 9.36
C HIS A 15 -2.32 -3.69 8.57
N ASN A 16 -2.89 -3.58 7.36
CA ASN A 16 -3.16 -4.72 6.51
C ASN A 16 -1.88 -5.48 6.14
N VAL A 17 -0.82 -4.76 5.78
CA VAL A 17 0.47 -5.39 5.47
C VAL A 17 1.10 -6.02 6.72
N ALA A 18 0.99 -5.39 7.90
CA ALA A 18 1.48 -5.97 9.16
C ALA A 18 0.74 -7.27 9.52
N THR A 19 -0.58 -7.30 9.30
CA THR A 19 -1.41 -8.50 9.49
C THR A 19 -0.97 -9.63 8.55
N LEU A 20 -0.72 -9.33 7.27
CA LEU A 20 -0.19 -10.32 6.33
C LEU A 20 1.21 -10.79 6.75
N ARG A 21 2.08 -9.87 7.18
CA ARG A 21 3.44 -10.17 7.62
C ARG A 21 3.47 -11.09 8.83
N ALA A 22 2.52 -10.96 9.76
CA ALA A 22 2.42 -11.84 10.91
C ALA A 22 2.05 -13.28 10.54
N GLY A 23 1.41 -13.50 9.39
CA GLY A 23 0.94 -14.81 8.93
C GLY A 23 1.92 -15.60 8.06
N THR A 24 3.09 -15.05 7.73
CA THR A 24 4.04 -15.72 6.82
C THR A 24 5.50 -15.36 7.11
N ALA A 25 6.39 -16.32 6.84
CA ALA A 25 7.83 -16.07 6.83
C ALA A 25 8.35 -15.63 5.44
N ALA A 26 7.50 -15.73 4.40
CA ALA A 26 7.86 -15.30 3.06
C ALA A 26 8.00 -13.77 2.97
N GLU A 27 8.82 -13.31 2.02
CA GLU A 27 8.89 -11.90 1.70
C GLU A 27 7.59 -11.40 1.07
N ILE A 28 7.23 -10.16 1.38
CA ILE A 28 5.99 -9.53 0.89
C ILE A 28 6.35 -8.48 -0.15
N MET A 29 5.77 -8.63 -1.34
CA MET A 29 5.78 -7.63 -2.41
C MET A 29 4.46 -6.87 -2.43
N ALA A 30 4.50 -5.58 -2.07
CA ALA A 30 3.35 -4.71 -2.22
C ALA A 30 3.24 -4.23 -3.67
N VAL A 31 2.16 -4.61 -4.36
CA VAL A 31 1.92 -4.19 -5.73
C VAL A 31 1.23 -2.82 -5.73
N VAL A 32 1.88 -1.82 -6.32
CA VAL A 32 1.43 -0.41 -6.35
C VAL A 32 1.20 0.11 -7.76
N LYS A 33 0.91 -0.78 -8.71
CA LYS A 33 0.53 -0.42 -10.08
C LYS A 33 -0.70 0.48 -10.13
N GLY A 34 -0.87 1.22 -11.24
CA GLY A 34 -2.04 2.09 -11.45
C GLY A 34 -2.18 3.16 -10.36
N ASP A 35 -1.08 3.84 -10.03
CA ASP A 35 -1.00 4.83 -8.96
C ASP A 35 -1.41 4.29 -7.57
N GLY A 36 -0.92 3.11 -7.18
CA GLY A 36 -1.37 2.45 -5.95
C GLY A 36 -2.84 2.04 -6.03
N TYR A 37 -3.31 1.55 -7.17
CA TYR A 37 -4.73 1.30 -7.45
C TYR A 37 -5.62 2.54 -7.25
N GLY A 38 -5.09 3.73 -7.54
CA GLY A 38 -5.78 5.01 -7.34
C GLY A 38 -5.74 5.56 -5.91
N HIS A 39 -5.03 4.90 -5.00
CA HIS A 39 -4.84 5.38 -3.62
C HIS A 39 -3.66 6.37 -3.48
N GLY A 40 -2.91 6.59 -4.56
CA GLY A 40 -1.64 7.32 -4.57
C GLY A 40 -0.46 6.37 -4.34
N MET A 41 0.36 6.17 -5.37
CA MET A 41 1.43 5.17 -5.41
C MET A 41 2.43 5.35 -4.27
N VAL A 42 2.99 6.55 -4.15
CA VAL A 42 4.06 6.85 -3.20
C VAL A 42 3.59 6.73 -1.74
N PRO A 43 2.49 7.36 -1.31
CA PRO A 43 2.04 7.22 0.08
C PRO A 43 1.61 5.78 0.41
N ALA A 44 0.93 5.08 -0.51
CA ALA A 44 0.57 3.68 -0.31
C ALA A 44 1.81 2.77 -0.22
N ALA A 45 2.82 2.95 -1.08
CA ALA A 45 4.07 2.20 -1.05
C ALA A 45 4.81 2.38 0.27
N ARG A 46 4.92 3.63 0.76
CA ARG A 46 5.56 3.93 2.05
C ARG A 46 4.82 3.29 3.22
N ALA A 47 3.49 3.35 3.23
CA ALA A 47 2.67 2.69 4.24
C ALA A 47 2.85 1.17 4.23
N ALA A 48 2.90 0.55 3.04
CA ALA A 48 3.14 -0.88 2.90
C ALA A 48 4.54 -1.28 3.41
N LEU A 49 5.58 -0.53 3.08
CA LEU A 49 6.93 -0.75 3.61
C LEU A 49 6.95 -0.63 5.14
N ALA A 50 6.28 0.39 5.70
CA ALA A 50 6.13 0.55 7.15
C ALA A 50 5.34 -0.57 7.82
N GLY A 51 4.50 -1.29 7.06
CA GLY A 51 3.77 -2.48 7.51
C GLY A 51 4.57 -3.78 7.39
N GLY A 52 5.77 -3.76 6.79
CA GLY A 52 6.65 -4.92 6.71
C GLY A 52 6.76 -5.59 5.33
N ALA A 53 6.26 -4.95 4.27
CA ALA A 53 6.64 -5.32 2.91
C ALA A 53 8.15 -5.07 2.69
N SER A 54 8.82 -5.99 2.01
CA SER A 54 10.24 -5.84 1.64
C SER A 54 10.45 -5.51 0.16
N TRP A 55 9.43 -5.73 -0.67
CA TRP A 55 9.46 -5.45 -2.10
C TRP A 55 8.29 -4.58 -2.55
N LEU A 56 8.49 -3.85 -3.64
CA LEU A 56 7.44 -3.12 -4.34
C LEU A 56 7.35 -3.63 -5.78
N GLY A 57 6.13 -3.92 -6.25
CA GLY A 57 5.84 -4.28 -7.63
C GLY A 57 5.09 -3.16 -8.34
N ALA A 58 5.56 -2.73 -9.52
CA ALA A 58 4.92 -1.71 -10.34
C ALA A 58 4.79 -2.18 -11.79
N CYS A 59 3.93 -1.51 -12.57
CA CYS A 59 3.92 -1.64 -14.03
C CYS A 59 3.85 -0.24 -14.66
N THR A 60 4.46 -0.13 -15.84
CA THR A 60 4.44 1.07 -16.70
C THR A 60 3.38 0.92 -17.78
#